data_AF-A0A0D3K7N9-F1
#
_entry.id   AF-A0A0D3K7N9-F1
#
_cell.length_a   1.000
_cell.length_b   1.000
_cell.length_c   1.000
_cell.angle_alpha   90.00
_cell.angle_beta   90.00
_cell.angle_gamma   90.00
#
_symmetry.space_group_name_H-M   'P 1'
#
loop_
_entity.id
_entity.type
_entity.pdbx_description
1 polymer ?
#
loop_
_entity_poly.entity_id
_entity_poly.type
_entity_poly.pdbx_seq_one_letter_code
_entity_poly.pdbx_strand_id
1 'polypeptide(L)'
;MPKLQHANHASSFRHGQHHVQQITDLLGWPELVDPPVNGSYYNDAVDDHSASVAAATRRWSQRFYVDERFWCGGACPVFLLIGGEGPQGPPTPRLLLWHLARKHSALMLAIEHRFYGESRPTDSLTVSSLRLLTSGQALADIVRFIGYVSSVEPGVPDGSSSPPLLLKRGAARGAWVAFGGSYAGALTAWLKLKYPWAVTAAVASSAPVYPLFDFRQYAQVTGSALAYSPIGGSQACLGVLHAGAEELAVAVSGGALALRSRRCPLPAALCPCTSAETRLDTAAYYSSILAQFQSVAQFNQQGRFPDVADVCEVTLSAWKWRLELDDKPARLAPNREDRAARAEGQQQPLDLAQGHV
;
A
#
# COMPACT_ATOMS: atom_id res chain seq x y z
N MET A 1 -45.09 20.28 7.61
CA MET A 1 -44.37 19.32 6.73
C MET A 1 -43.82 20.07 5.53
N PRO A 2 -42.49 20.19 5.43
CA PRO A 2 -41.84 20.17 4.12
C PRO A 2 -40.69 19.15 4.10
N LYS A 3 -40.49 18.59 2.91
CA LYS A 3 -39.64 17.43 2.59
C LYS A 3 -38.15 17.75 2.80
N LEU A 4 -37.46 16.91 3.58
CA LEU A 4 -36.00 16.80 3.54
C LEU A 4 -35.61 16.14 2.21
N GLN A 5 -35.10 16.94 1.27
CA GLN A 5 -34.32 16.42 0.15
C GLN A 5 -32.89 16.21 0.64
N HIS A 6 -32.51 14.94 0.80
CA HIS A 6 -31.12 14.53 0.98
C HIS A 6 -30.36 14.74 -0.33
N ALA A 7 -29.66 15.86 -0.46
CA ALA A 7 -28.64 16.05 -1.48
C ALA A 7 -27.26 15.82 -0.83
N ASN A 8 -26.72 14.61 -1.02
CA ASN A 8 -25.36 14.26 -0.65
C ASN A 8 -24.38 15.01 -1.58
N HIS A 9 -24.03 16.24 -1.21
CA HIS A 9 -23.05 17.03 -1.95
C HIS A 9 -21.67 16.90 -1.32
N ALA A 10 -20.80 16.12 -1.96
CA ALA A 10 -19.35 16.07 -1.72
C ALA A 10 -18.64 17.44 -1.89
N SER A 11 -19.35 18.50 -2.32
CA SER A 11 -18.83 19.86 -2.40
C SER A 11 -18.65 20.53 -1.02
N SER A 12 -19.25 20.01 0.04
CA SER A 12 -19.06 20.52 1.41
C SER A 12 -17.62 20.37 1.93
N PHE A 13 -16.80 19.50 1.31
CA PHE A 13 -15.40 19.30 1.70
C PHE A 13 -14.40 20.18 0.92
N ARG A 14 -14.85 20.94 -0.08
CA ARG A 14 -13.96 21.75 -0.95
C ARG A 14 -13.73 23.20 -0.48
N HIS A 15 -14.38 23.63 0.61
CA HIS A 15 -14.27 25.02 1.10
C HIS A 15 -13.38 25.17 2.35
N GLY A 16 -12.80 24.07 2.85
CA GLY A 16 -11.73 24.16 3.83
C GLY A 16 -10.45 24.62 3.13
N GLN A 17 -9.86 25.72 3.60
CA GLN A 17 -8.53 26.16 3.16
C GLN A 17 -7.59 24.95 3.13
N HIS A 18 -7.06 24.63 1.95
CA HIS A 18 -6.00 23.64 1.83
C HIS A 18 -4.75 24.19 2.53
N HIS A 19 -4.60 23.93 3.83
CA HIS A 19 -3.30 24.02 4.47
C HIS A 19 -2.51 22.79 4.04
N VAL A 20 -1.90 22.87 2.86
CA VAL A 20 -0.72 22.05 2.56
C VAL A 20 0.41 22.64 3.39
N GLN A 21 0.50 22.27 4.67
CA GLN A 21 1.71 22.51 5.44
C GLN A 21 2.71 21.44 5.03
N GLN A 22 3.77 21.84 4.34
CA GLN A 22 5.00 21.06 4.33
C GLN A 22 5.52 21.03 5.77
N ILE A 23 5.25 19.92 6.46
CA ILE A 23 5.64 19.72 7.88
C ILE A 23 7.17 19.70 8.05
N THR A 24 7.93 19.62 6.95
CA THR A 24 9.40 19.66 6.93
C THR A 24 9.96 20.96 7.53
N ASP A 25 9.30 22.10 7.32
CA ASP A 25 9.83 23.40 7.76
C ASP A 25 9.42 23.75 9.20
N LEU A 26 8.40 23.09 9.75
CA LEU A 26 7.84 23.43 11.06
C LEU A 26 8.52 22.75 12.25
N LEU A 27 9.32 21.70 12.02
CA LEU A 27 9.67 20.79 13.12
C LEU A 27 11.15 20.48 13.30
N GLY A 28 12.03 20.76 12.35
CA GLY A 28 13.46 20.43 12.46
C GLY A 28 13.71 18.92 12.56
N TRP A 29 14.74 18.43 11.88
CA TRP A 29 15.13 17.03 11.98
C TRP A 29 15.66 16.74 13.40
N PRO A 30 15.02 15.86 14.18
CA PRO A 30 15.51 15.52 15.51
C PRO A 30 16.77 14.64 15.42
N GLU A 31 17.58 14.66 16.48
CA GLU A 31 18.50 13.55 16.78
C GLU A 31 17.74 12.21 16.70
N LEU A 32 18.33 11.23 16.02
CA LEU A 32 17.81 9.88 15.92
C LEU A 32 17.89 9.21 17.29
N VAL A 33 16.85 9.38 18.10
CA VAL A 33 16.66 8.57 19.32
C VAL A 33 15.90 7.32 18.91
N ASP A 34 16.56 6.16 19.02
CA ASP A 34 15.99 4.88 18.62
C ASP A 34 14.62 4.64 19.28
N PRO A 35 13.64 4.14 18.51
CA PRO A 35 12.34 3.75 19.06
C PRO A 35 12.51 2.56 20.03
N PRO A 36 11.59 2.37 20.99
CA PRO A 36 11.60 1.17 21.83
C PRO A 36 11.56 -0.09 20.94
N VAL A 37 12.58 -0.93 21.06
CA VAL A 37 12.84 -2.03 20.12
C VAL A 37 11.87 -3.21 20.35
N ASN A 38 11.47 -3.46 21.59
CA ASN A 38 10.64 -4.60 21.97
C ASN A 38 9.21 -4.18 22.28
N GLY A 39 8.24 -4.87 21.67
CA GLY A 39 6.82 -4.71 21.97
C GLY A 39 6.42 -5.45 23.25
N SER A 40 5.30 -5.03 23.83
CA SER A 40 4.58 -5.74 24.89
C SER A 40 3.36 -6.46 24.31
N TYR A 41 2.82 -7.42 25.04
CA TYR A 41 1.65 -8.19 24.64
C TYR A 41 0.55 -8.05 25.68
N TYR A 42 -0.62 -7.55 25.28
CA TYR A 42 -1.81 -7.51 26.10
C TYR A 42 -2.47 -8.89 26.09
N ASN A 43 -2.34 -9.63 27.19
CA ASN A 43 -2.70 -11.05 27.31
C ASN A 43 -4.19 -11.28 27.64
N ASP A 44 -4.93 -10.22 27.95
CA ASP A 44 -6.37 -10.29 28.23
C ASP A 44 -7.24 -9.83 27.04
N ALA A 45 -6.70 -9.82 25.82
CA ALA A 45 -7.50 -9.59 24.61
C ALA A 45 -8.54 -10.70 24.44
N VAL A 46 -9.68 -10.40 23.80
CA VAL A 46 -10.79 -11.36 23.58
C VAL A 46 -10.83 -11.72 22.11
N ASP A 47 -10.95 -13.01 21.80
CA ASP A 47 -10.91 -13.47 20.41
C ASP A 47 -12.21 -13.19 19.66
N ASP A 48 -13.36 -13.32 20.32
CA ASP A 48 -14.68 -13.05 19.76
C ASP A 48 -15.53 -12.09 20.61
N HIS A 49 -15.58 -10.82 20.21
CA HIS A 49 -16.41 -9.78 20.83
C HIS A 49 -17.90 -9.87 20.49
N SER A 50 -18.28 -10.80 19.60
CA SER A 50 -19.67 -11.06 19.19
C SER A 50 -20.26 -12.34 19.78
N ALA A 51 -19.45 -13.11 20.51
CA ALA A 51 -19.90 -14.32 21.18
C ALA A 51 -20.94 -13.99 22.27
N SER A 52 -21.89 -14.90 22.48
CA SER A 52 -22.88 -14.76 23.55
C SER A 52 -22.20 -14.75 24.92
N VAL A 53 -22.78 -14.07 25.90
CA VAL A 53 -22.30 -14.05 27.30
C VAL A 53 -22.20 -15.44 27.95
N ALA A 54 -22.93 -16.44 27.43
CA ALA A 54 -22.86 -17.82 27.89
C ALA A 54 -21.66 -18.61 27.31
N ALA A 55 -21.01 -18.10 26.27
CA ALA A 55 -19.86 -18.74 25.65
C ALA A 55 -18.59 -18.47 26.46
N ALA A 56 -17.73 -19.48 26.58
CA ALA A 56 -16.43 -19.31 27.21
C ALA A 56 -15.61 -18.27 26.43
N THR A 57 -15.17 -17.21 27.12
CA THR A 57 -14.30 -16.18 26.54
C THR A 57 -12.89 -16.72 26.44
N ARG A 58 -12.36 -16.86 25.23
CA ARG A 58 -10.95 -17.22 25.05
C ARG A 58 -10.09 -15.96 25.00
N ARG A 59 -9.01 -15.99 25.76
CA ARG A 59 -8.01 -14.92 25.82
C ARG A 59 -6.89 -15.17 24.80
N TRP A 60 -6.30 -14.09 24.33
CA TRP A 60 -5.14 -14.14 23.44
C TRP A 60 -4.25 -12.92 23.67
N SER A 61 -3.03 -12.98 23.14
CA SER A 61 -1.99 -11.96 23.29
C SER A 61 -1.96 -11.03 22.09
N GLN A 62 -2.32 -9.76 22.30
CA GLN A 62 -2.26 -8.72 21.26
C GLN A 62 -1.02 -7.85 21.45
N ARG A 63 -0.17 -7.75 20.44
CA ARG A 63 1.07 -6.99 20.51
C ARG A 63 0.78 -5.48 20.47
N PHE A 64 1.54 -4.72 21.25
CA PHE A 64 1.53 -3.27 21.24
C PHE A 64 2.90 -2.69 21.60
N TYR A 65 3.06 -1.40 21.35
CA TYR A 65 4.25 -0.62 21.70
C TYR A 65 3.82 0.58 22.52
N VAL A 66 4.68 0.99 23.45
CA VAL A 66 4.50 2.17 24.30
C VAL A 66 5.76 3.03 24.25
N ASP A 67 5.58 4.35 24.14
CA ASP A 67 6.67 5.30 24.17
C ASP A 67 6.26 6.55 24.98
N GLU A 68 6.83 6.65 26.17
CA GLU A 68 6.57 7.73 27.14
C GLU A 68 7.50 8.94 26.96
N ARG A 69 8.43 8.95 25.99
CA ARG A 69 9.55 9.91 25.97
C ARG A 69 9.15 11.39 26.00
N PHE A 70 7.98 11.73 25.46
CA PHE A 70 7.46 13.10 25.43
C PHE A 70 6.37 13.35 26.47
N TRP A 71 5.90 12.31 27.13
CA TRP A 71 4.63 12.35 27.82
C TRP A 71 4.68 13.19 29.10
N CYS A 72 3.84 14.23 29.18
CA CYS A 72 3.70 15.04 30.39
C CYS A 72 2.68 14.50 31.40
N GLY A 73 2.14 13.30 31.22
CA GLY A 73 1.28 12.62 32.19
C GLY A 73 -0.20 12.75 31.96
N GLY A 74 -0.99 12.46 32.99
CA GLY A 74 -2.41 12.15 32.80
C GLY A 74 -3.28 13.28 32.27
N ALA A 75 -2.88 14.55 32.37
CA ALA A 75 -3.62 15.62 31.71
C ALA A 75 -3.31 15.74 30.20
N CYS A 76 -2.25 15.07 29.74
CA CYS A 76 -1.70 15.19 28.40
C CYS A 76 -2.30 14.13 27.47
N PRO A 77 -2.37 14.40 26.15
CA PRO A 77 -3.01 13.50 25.21
C PRO A 77 -2.34 12.12 25.15
N VAL A 78 -3.13 11.13 24.71
CA VAL A 78 -2.64 9.80 24.35
C VAL A 78 -2.85 9.61 22.85
N PHE A 79 -1.78 9.39 22.11
CA PHE A 79 -1.81 9.16 20.67
C PHE A 79 -1.69 7.67 20.40
N LEU A 80 -2.74 7.09 19.83
CA LEU A 80 -2.81 5.67 19.50
C LEU A 80 -2.67 5.48 17.99
N LEU A 81 -1.55 4.90 17.57
CA LEU A 81 -1.34 4.40 16.22
C LEU A 81 -2.04 3.04 16.06
N ILE A 82 -3.04 2.99 15.19
CA ILE A 82 -3.75 1.75 14.85
C ILE A 82 -2.96 1.03 13.75
N GLY A 83 -2.60 -0.23 14.00
CA GLY A 83 -1.99 -1.10 13.00
C GLY A 83 -2.99 -1.56 11.93
N GLY A 84 -2.48 -1.78 10.73
CA GLY A 84 -3.25 -2.22 9.57
C GLY A 84 -2.96 -3.66 9.19
N GLU A 85 -2.92 -3.88 7.88
CA GLU A 85 -2.79 -5.15 7.19
C GLU A 85 -1.34 -5.69 7.15
N GLY A 86 -0.62 -5.60 8.27
CA GLY A 86 0.76 -6.07 8.38
C GLY A 86 1.32 -6.02 9.80
N PRO A 87 2.56 -6.53 10.00
CA PRO A 87 3.23 -6.42 11.29
C PRO A 87 3.36 -4.96 11.72
N GLN A 88 3.02 -4.68 12.97
CA GLN A 88 3.15 -3.36 13.57
C GLN A 88 4.51 -3.20 14.24
N GLY A 89 5.14 -2.04 14.05
CA GLY A 89 6.33 -1.61 14.80
C GLY A 89 6.03 -0.47 15.77
N PRO A 90 7.04 -0.01 16.54
CA PRO A 90 6.88 1.14 17.41
C PRO A 90 6.63 2.44 16.61
N PRO A 91 6.03 3.48 17.23
CA PRO A 91 6.02 4.83 16.66
C PRO A 91 7.44 5.31 16.32
N THR A 92 7.65 5.88 15.14
CA THR A 92 8.98 6.34 14.69
C THR A 92 8.96 7.81 14.26
N PRO A 93 10.11 8.50 14.21
CA PRO A 93 10.23 9.86 13.69
C PRO A 93 9.77 10.04 12.24
N ARG A 94 9.54 8.96 11.48
CA ARG A 94 8.98 9.03 10.12
C ARG A 94 7.47 9.31 10.12
N LEU A 95 6.80 9.24 11.26
CA LEU A 95 5.36 9.39 11.39
C LEU A 95 5.00 10.77 11.93
N LEU A 96 3.96 11.39 11.36
CA LEU A 96 3.38 12.65 11.85
C LEU A 96 2.99 12.56 13.34
N LEU A 97 2.49 11.41 13.78
CA LEU A 97 2.14 11.17 15.19
C LEU A 97 3.31 11.47 16.13
N TRP A 98 4.53 11.07 15.77
CA TRP A 98 5.72 11.27 16.61
C TRP A 98 6.03 12.75 16.81
N HIS A 99 5.95 13.48 15.72
CA HIS A 99 6.16 14.92 15.67
C HIS A 99 5.12 15.69 16.48
N LEU A 100 3.85 15.31 16.36
CA LEU A 100 2.78 15.89 17.16
C LEU A 100 2.93 15.51 18.64
N ALA A 101 3.36 14.28 18.94
CA ALA A 101 3.53 13.84 20.32
C ALA A 101 4.61 14.66 21.03
N ARG A 102 5.71 14.98 20.33
CA ARG A 102 6.74 15.89 20.85
C ARG A 102 6.17 17.28 21.14
N LYS A 103 5.36 17.83 20.23
CA LYS A 103 4.75 19.16 20.38
C LYS A 103 3.72 19.24 21.50
N HIS A 104 2.93 18.19 21.68
CA HIS A 104 1.80 18.15 22.62
C HIS A 104 2.10 17.35 23.88
N SER A 105 3.35 16.92 24.06
CA SER A 105 3.80 16.11 25.18
C SER A 105 2.90 14.89 25.42
N ALA A 106 2.58 14.18 24.33
CA ALA A 106 1.64 13.06 24.32
C ALA A 106 2.33 11.72 24.61
N LEU A 107 1.58 10.80 25.23
CA LEU A 107 1.94 9.38 25.27
C LEU A 107 1.74 8.80 23.87
N MET A 108 2.69 8.03 23.36
CA MET A 108 2.51 7.32 22.09
C MET A 108 2.32 5.83 22.34
N LEU A 109 1.30 5.27 21.71
CA LEU A 109 1.01 3.84 21.69
C LEU A 109 0.87 3.38 20.25
N ALA A 110 1.24 2.13 19.96
CA ALA A 110 0.88 1.49 18.71
C ALA A 110 0.31 0.10 19.00
N ILE A 111 -0.85 -0.23 18.43
CA ILE A 111 -1.48 -1.54 18.63
C ILE A 111 -1.45 -2.33 17.33
N GLU A 112 -1.04 -3.60 17.40
CA GLU A 112 -1.03 -4.48 16.24
C GLU A 112 -2.42 -5.06 15.98
N HIS A 113 -2.77 -5.14 14.69
CA HIS A 113 -4.05 -5.66 14.26
C HIS A 113 -4.12 -7.18 14.47
N ARG A 114 -5.28 -7.68 14.93
CA ARG A 114 -5.55 -9.14 14.99
C ARG A 114 -5.24 -9.82 13.65
N PHE A 115 -4.67 -11.03 13.71
CA PHE A 115 -4.20 -11.84 12.58
C PHE A 115 -2.97 -11.34 11.81
N TYR A 116 -2.42 -10.17 12.15
CA TYR A 116 -1.21 -9.66 11.51
C TYR A 116 -0.03 -9.68 12.47
N GLY A 117 1.17 -9.83 11.90
CA GLY A 117 2.41 -9.94 12.67
C GLY A 117 2.36 -11.10 13.68
N GLU A 118 2.52 -10.74 14.95
CA GLU A 118 2.55 -11.67 16.08
C GLU A 118 1.23 -11.73 16.83
N SER A 119 0.29 -10.85 16.50
CA SER A 119 -1.04 -10.77 17.09
C SER A 119 -1.98 -11.81 16.49
N ARG A 120 -1.86 -13.07 16.94
CA ARG A 120 -2.59 -14.20 16.37
C ARG A 120 -3.62 -14.75 17.37
N PRO A 121 -4.91 -14.40 17.22
CA PRO A 121 -5.93 -14.93 18.12
C PRO A 121 -6.10 -16.44 17.96
N THR A 122 -5.83 -17.03 16.81
CA THR A 122 -5.99 -18.47 16.52
C THR A 122 -4.67 -19.12 16.12
N ASP A 123 -4.56 -20.44 16.35
CA ASP A 123 -3.36 -21.21 16.00
C ASP A 123 -3.23 -21.48 14.48
N SER A 124 -4.31 -21.25 13.72
CA SER A 124 -4.36 -21.49 12.29
C SER A 124 -5.05 -20.35 11.52
N LEU A 125 -4.77 -20.27 10.23
CA LEU A 125 -5.39 -19.34 9.27
C LEU A 125 -6.43 -20.04 8.38
N THR A 126 -7.10 -21.07 8.89
CA THR A 126 -8.20 -21.73 8.17
C THR A 126 -9.37 -20.75 7.99
N VAL A 127 -10.23 -21.00 6.99
CA VAL A 127 -11.46 -20.20 6.77
C VAL A 127 -12.31 -20.12 8.04
N SER A 128 -12.38 -21.20 8.81
CA SER A 128 -13.11 -21.23 10.09
C SER A 128 -12.51 -20.30 11.14
N SER A 129 -11.19 -20.16 11.20
CA SER A 129 -10.48 -19.21 12.08
C SER A 129 -10.64 -17.76 11.59
N LEU A 130 -10.57 -17.54 10.28
CA LEU A 130 -10.69 -16.22 9.66
C LEU A 130 -12.07 -15.56 9.84
N ARG A 131 -13.09 -16.28 10.35
CA ARG A 131 -14.36 -15.67 10.78
C ARG A 131 -14.16 -14.55 11.82
N LEU A 132 -13.08 -14.62 12.61
CA LEU A 132 -12.74 -13.61 13.61
C LEU A 132 -11.92 -12.44 13.04
N LEU A 133 -11.50 -12.51 11.78
CA LEU A 133 -10.80 -11.44 11.06
C LEU A 133 -11.83 -10.51 10.42
N THR A 134 -12.41 -9.63 11.22
CA THR A 134 -13.31 -8.58 10.73
C THR A 134 -12.92 -7.23 11.29
N SER A 135 -13.22 -6.15 10.55
CA SER A 135 -13.02 -4.79 11.05
C SER A 135 -13.81 -4.52 12.32
N GLY A 136 -15.02 -5.08 12.45
CA GLY A 136 -15.83 -4.96 13.67
C GLY A 136 -15.15 -5.52 14.91
N GLN A 137 -14.50 -6.68 14.78
CA GLN A 137 -13.74 -7.30 15.85
C GLN A 137 -12.45 -6.52 16.16
N ALA A 138 -11.74 -6.03 15.14
CA ALA A 138 -10.54 -5.19 15.32
C ALA A 138 -10.85 -3.86 16.04
N LEU A 139 -11.98 -3.23 15.72
CA LEU A 139 -12.44 -2.03 16.44
C LEU A 139 -12.71 -2.31 17.92
N ALA A 140 -13.30 -3.47 18.23
CA ALA A 140 -13.57 -3.87 19.61
C ALA A 140 -12.28 -4.17 20.38
N ASP A 141 -11.25 -4.75 19.74
CA ASP A 141 -9.91 -4.87 20.34
C ASP A 141 -9.34 -3.51 20.72
N ILE A 142 -9.41 -2.52 19.80
CA ILE A 142 -8.89 -1.17 20.04
C ILE A 142 -9.58 -0.53 21.25
N VAL A 143 -10.91 -0.61 21.34
CA VAL A 143 -11.68 -0.08 22.47
C VAL A 143 -11.29 -0.77 23.77
N ARG A 144 -11.15 -2.10 23.75
CA ARG A 144 -10.73 -2.89 24.92
C ARG A 144 -9.32 -2.50 25.36
N PHE A 145 -8.41 -2.33 24.42
CA PHE A 145 -7.03 -1.92 24.67
C PHE A 145 -6.95 -0.51 25.27
N ILE A 146 -7.73 0.45 24.76
CA ILE A 146 -7.85 1.79 25.35
C ILE A 146 -8.30 1.70 26.82
N GLY A 147 -9.32 0.88 27.11
CA GLY A 147 -9.79 0.63 28.48
C GLY A 147 -8.71 0.00 29.37
N TYR A 148 -8.00 -1.00 28.85
CA TYR A 148 -6.86 -1.63 29.54
C TYR A 148 -5.79 -0.60 29.91
N VAL A 149 -5.24 0.13 28.95
CA VAL A 149 -4.18 1.12 29.20
C VAL A 149 -4.65 2.22 30.15
N SER A 150 -5.93 2.62 30.06
CA SER A 150 -6.53 3.61 30.97
C SER A 150 -6.67 3.09 32.40
N SER A 151 -6.74 1.77 32.59
CA SER A 151 -6.86 1.13 33.92
C SER A 151 -5.51 0.88 34.61
N VAL A 152 -4.39 1.01 33.90
CA VAL A 152 -3.06 0.79 34.48
C VAL A 152 -2.75 1.83 35.55
N GLU A 153 -2.41 1.34 36.74
CA GLU A 153 -2.04 2.19 37.87
C GLU A 153 -0.60 2.72 37.72
N PRO A 154 -0.38 4.03 37.88
CA PRO A 154 0.95 4.61 37.73
C PRO A 154 1.95 4.04 38.74
N GLY A 155 3.12 3.64 38.27
CA GLY A 155 4.18 3.08 39.12
C GLY A 155 3.93 1.64 39.57
N VAL A 156 2.85 1.00 39.13
CA VAL A 156 2.54 -0.40 39.42
C VAL A 156 2.63 -1.23 38.13
N PRO A 157 3.45 -2.30 38.09
CA PRO A 157 3.48 -3.21 36.95
C PRO A 157 2.12 -3.89 36.78
N ASP A 158 1.54 -3.87 35.58
CA ASP A 158 0.27 -4.53 35.34
C ASP A 158 0.40 -6.07 35.29
N GLY A 159 -0.69 -6.78 35.61
CA GLY A 159 -0.75 -8.24 35.55
C GLY A 159 -1.24 -8.82 34.21
N SER A 160 -1.67 -7.96 33.28
CA SER A 160 -2.36 -8.34 32.05
C SER A 160 -1.47 -8.23 30.82
N SER A 161 -0.18 -7.91 30.97
CA SER A 161 0.76 -7.84 29.87
C SER A 161 2.13 -8.47 30.14
N SER A 162 2.82 -8.81 29.06
CA SER A 162 4.17 -9.35 29.08
C SER A 162 5.06 -8.62 28.06
N PRO A 163 6.23 -8.07 28.47
CA PRO A 163 6.55 -7.74 29.86
C PRO A 163 5.49 -6.80 30.47
N PRO A 164 5.31 -6.81 31.80
CA PRO A 164 4.39 -5.91 32.49
C PRO A 164 4.58 -4.45 32.06
N LEU A 165 3.50 -3.82 31.64
CA LEU A 165 3.39 -2.41 31.37
C LEU A 165 3.47 -1.66 32.70
N LEU A 166 4.48 -0.79 32.78
CA LEU A 166 4.74 0.08 33.92
C LEU A 166 4.71 1.53 33.43
N LEU A 167 3.56 2.18 33.53
CA LEU A 167 3.44 3.60 33.17
C LEU A 167 3.91 4.47 34.33
N LYS A 168 4.70 5.50 34.04
CA LYS A 168 5.18 6.45 35.07
C LYS A 168 4.06 7.37 35.56
N ARG A 169 2.99 7.51 34.78
CA ARG A 169 1.86 8.42 35.01
C ARG A 169 0.57 7.73 34.54
N GLY A 170 -0.60 8.26 34.90
CA GLY A 170 -1.89 7.61 34.56
C GLY A 170 -2.44 8.08 33.22
N ALA A 171 -2.84 7.16 32.34
CA ALA A 171 -3.40 7.50 31.03
C ALA A 171 -4.91 7.86 31.05
N ALA A 172 -5.63 7.51 32.13
CA ALA A 172 -7.09 7.61 32.23
C ALA A 172 -7.68 9.01 31.98
N ARG A 173 -6.91 10.07 32.27
CA ARG A 173 -7.37 11.47 32.15
C ARG A 173 -6.96 12.12 30.81
N GLY A 174 -6.19 11.41 29.99
CA GLY A 174 -5.65 11.94 28.74
C GLY A 174 -6.69 11.90 27.62
N ALA A 175 -6.71 12.94 26.78
CA ALA A 175 -7.50 12.92 25.56
C ALA A 175 -6.91 11.93 24.55
N TRP A 176 -7.64 10.86 24.24
CA TRP A 176 -7.20 9.87 23.26
C TRP A 176 -7.39 10.38 21.83
N VAL A 177 -6.34 10.32 21.01
CA VAL A 177 -6.38 10.63 19.57
C VAL A 177 -5.88 9.42 18.80
N ALA A 178 -6.73 8.88 17.93
CA ALA A 178 -6.37 7.75 17.09
C ALA A 178 -5.75 8.20 15.76
N PHE A 179 -4.75 7.46 15.29
CA PHE A 179 -4.05 7.69 14.02
C PHE A 179 -3.99 6.39 13.22
N GLY A 180 -4.15 6.49 11.90
CA GLY A 180 -3.97 5.36 11.00
C GLY A 180 -3.88 5.79 9.55
N GLY A 181 -3.24 4.96 8.72
CA GLY A 181 -3.11 5.16 7.28
C GLY A 181 -3.72 3.99 6.49
N SER A 182 -4.16 4.22 5.25
CA SER A 182 -4.75 3.16 4.41
C SER A 182 -5.95 2.49 5.12
N TYR A 183 -6.02 1.15 5.16
CA TYR A 183 -7.04 0.41 5.90
C TYR A 183 -7.03 0.73 7.41
N ALA A 184 -5.86 0.93 8.04
CA ALA A 184 -5.81 1.42 9.41
C ALA A 184 -6.39 2.84 9.56
N GLY A 185 -6.29 3.67 8.52
CA GLY A 185 -6.99 4.95 8.44
C GLY A 185 -8.51 4.76 8.40
N ALA A 186 -9.00 3.77 7.66
CA ALA A 186 -10.41 3.42 7.65
C ALA A 186 -10.87 2.94 9.04
N LEU A 187 -10.11 2.05 9.70
CA LEU A 187 -10.35 1.67 11.10
C LEU A 187 -10.36 2.88 12.04
N THR A 188 -9.43 3.81 11.88
CA THR A 188 -9.36 5.05 12.68
C THR A 188 -10.64 5.90 12.54
N ALA A 189 -11.13 6.08 11.31
CA ALA A 189 -12.37 6.79 11.05
C ALA A 189 -13.58 6.04 11.61
N TRP A 190 -13.66 4.73 11.37
CA TRP A 190 -14.77 3.90 11.85
C TRP A 190 -14.78 3.75 13.37
N LEU A 191 -13.62 3.80 14.05
CA LEU A 191 -13.51 3.84 15.50
C LEU A 191 -14.20 5.09 16.04
N LYS A 192 -13.87 6.27 15.50
CA LYS A 192 -14.52 7.52 15.93
C LYS A 192 -16.01 7.51 15.64
N LEU A 193 -16.43 6.93 14.52
CA LEU A 193 -17.84 6.84 14.14
C LEU A 193 -18.63 5.89 15.06
N LYS A 194 -18.11 4.69 15.33
CA LYS A 194 -18.83 3.63 16.05
C LYS A 194 -18.67 3.72 17.58
N TYR A 195 -17.52 4.23 18.04
CA TYR A 195 -17.17 4.38 19.46
C TYR A 195 -16.70 5.81 19.73
N PRO A 196 -17.56 6.83 19.54
CA PRO A 196 -17.17 8.25 19.64
C PRO A 196 -16.67 8.66 21.03
N TRP A 197 -17.02 7.88 22.06
CA TRP A 197 -16.58 8.03 23.44
C TRP A 197 -15.18 7.46 23.71
N ALA A 198 -14.70 6.51 22.89
CA ALA A 198 -13.41 5.86 23.10
C ALA A 198 -12.23 6.77 22.72
N VAL A 199 -12.43 7.67 21.76
CA VAL A 199 -11.41 8.61 21.29
C VAL A 199 -11.98 10.01 21.14
N THR A 200 -11.21 11.02 21.56
CA THR A 200 -11.55 12.43 21.42
C THR A 200 -11.50 12.84 19.94
N ALA A 201 -10.43 12.45 19.23
CA ALA A 201 -10.24 12.78 17.82
C ALA A 201 -9.63 11.60 17.03
N ALA A 202 -9.69 11.70 15.70
CA ALA A 202 -9.19 10.70 14.77
C ALA A 202 -8.48 11.38 13.59
N VAL A 203 -7.27 10.91 13.26
CA VAL A 203 -6.46 11.32 12.12
C VAL A 203 -6.38 10.13 11.16
N ALA A 204 -7.32 10.09 10.22
CA ALA A 204 -7.47 9.02 9.24
C ALA A 204 -6.80 9.42 7.91
N SER A 205 -5.54 9.03 7.72
CA SER A 205 -4.76 9.40 6.54
C SER A 205 -5.02 8.46 5.37
N SER A 206 -5.31 9.01 4.18
CA SER A 206 -5.55 8.24 2.94
C SER A 206 -6.49 7.05 3.13
N ALA A 207 -7.55 7.24 3.91
CA ALA A 207 -8.44 6.18 4.37
C ALA A 207 -9.53 5.87 3.34
N PRO A 208 -9.60 4.64 2.79
CA PRO A 208 -10.70 4.21 1.94
C PRO A 208 -11.93 3.85 2.80
N VAL A 209 -12.58 4.86 3.38
CA VAL A 209 -13.70 4.67 4.34
C VAL A 209 -14.97 4.11 3.70
N TYR A 210 -15.08 4.18 2.38
CA TYR A 210 -16.17 3.60 1.60
C TYR A 210 -15.69 2.33 0.90
N PRO A 211 -16.13 1.14 1.34
CA PRO A 211 -15.86 -0.08 0.61
C PRO A 211 -16.70 -0.09 -0.66
N LEU A 212 -16.04 -0.02 -1.81
CA LEU A 212 -16.69 -0.02 -3.12
C LEU A 212 -16.39 -1.33 -3.85
N PHE A 213 -17.44 -1.99 -4.31
CA PHE A 213 -17.30 -3.10 -5.24
C PHE A 213 -16.92 -2.56 -6.62
N ASP A 214 -16.04 -3.25 -7.34
CA ASP A 214 -15.55 -2.83 -8.67
C ASP A 214 -15.07 -1.37 -8.69
N PHE A 215 -14.05 -1.07 -7.87
CA PHE A 215 -13.57 0.29 -7.62
C PHE A 215 -12.71 0.85 -8.76
N ARG A 216 -13.30 1.00 -9.95
CA ARG A 216 -12.63 1.49 -11.17
C ARG A 216 -12.05 2.89 -11.03
N GLN A 217 -12.60 3.70 -10.13
CA GLN A 217 -12.12 5.04 -9.85
C GLN A 217 -10.66 5.04 -9.38
N TYR A 218 -10.19 3.95 -8.75
CA TYR A 218 -8.78 3.82 -8.41
C TYR A 218 -7.89 3.85 -9.67
N ALA A 219 -8.26 3.08 -10.71
CA ALA A 219 -7.54 3.10 -11.99
C ALA A 219 -7.67 4.44 -12.72
N GLN A 220 -8.82 5.12 -12.61
CA GLN A 220 -9.01 6.47 -13.16
C GLN A 220 -8.08 7.50 -12.50
N VAL A 221 -7.87 7.40 -11.18
CA VAL A 221 -6.93 8.26 -10.46
C VAL A 221 -5.48 7.92 -10.86
N THR A 222 -5.13 6.65 -11.03
CA THR A 222 -3.81 6.25 -11.57
C THR A 222 -3.57 6.88 -12.95
N GLY A 223 -4.53 6.77 -13.87
CA GLY A 223 -4.44 7.41 -15.19
C GLY A 223 -4.34 8.94 -15.09
N SER A 224 -5.11 9.56 -14.20
CA SER A 224 -5.06 11.00 -13.96
C SER A 224 -3.68 11.45 -13.45
N ALA A 225 -3.05 10.67 -12.56
CA ALA A 225 -1.71 10.94 -12.07
C ALA A 225 -0.66 10.88 -13.20
N LEU A 226 -0.73 9.86 -14.06
CA LEU A 226 0.14 9.71 -15.22
C LEU A 226 -0.04 10.83 -16.27
N ALA A 227 -1.18 11.52 -16.25
CA ALA A 227 -1.44 12.68 -17.08
C ALA A 227 -1.09 14.03 -16.43
N TYR A 228 -0.75 14.04 -15.15
CA TYR A 228 -0.62 15.26 -14.35
C TYR A 228 0.78 15.85 -14.46
N SER A 229 0.91 16.95 -15.20
CA SER A 229 2.22 17.58 -15.49
C SER A 229 3.03 18.04 -14.28
N PRO A 230 2.45 18.50 -13.16
CA PRO A 230 3.25 18.92 -12.00
C PRO A 230 4.04 17.79 -11.32
N ILE A 231 3.73 16.53 -11.60
CA ILE A 231 4.49 15.36 -11.13
C ILE A 231 5.24 14.64 -12.25
N GLY A 232 5.41 15.28 -13.41
CA GLY A 232 6.12 14.71 -14.57
C GLY A 232 5.24 13.89 -15.53
N GLY A 233 3.93 13.84 -15.28
CA GLY A 233 2.97 13.21 -16.18
C GLY A 233 2.68 14.04 -17.44
N SER A 234 1.97 13.46 -18.41
CA SER A 234 1.44 14.21 -19.55
C SER A 234 0.28 13.50 -20.23
N GLN A 235 -0.58 14.25 -20.93
CA GLN A 235 -1.64 13.65 -21.75
C GLN A 235 -1.07 12.72 -22.84
N ALA A 236 0.10 13.03 -23.38
CA ALA A 236 0.79 12.15 -24.33
C ALA A 236 1.19 10.81 -23.67
N CYS A 237 1.74 10.85 -22.46
CA CYS A 237 2.09 9.65 -21.69
C CYS A 237 0.86 8.77 -21.44
N LEU A 238 -0.23 9.36 -20.93
CA LEU A 238 -1.48 8.64 -20.73
C LEU A 238 -2.02 8.05 -22.05
N GLY A 239 -1.94 8.82 -23.15
CA GLY A 239 -2.38 8.37 -24.47
C GLY A 239 -1.62 7.13 -24.96
N VAL A 240 -0.30 7.09 -24.79
CA VAL A 240 0.52 5.91 -25.14
C VAL A 240 0.15 4.70 -24.29
N LEU A 241 -0.01 4.88 -22.97
CA LEU A 241 -0.41 3.79 -22.07
C LEU A 241 -1.79 3.26 -22.40
N HIS A 242 -2.72 4.14 -22.77
CA HIS A 242 -4.06 3.75 -23.21
C HIS A 242 -4.02 2.93 -24.50
N ALA A 243 -3.27 3.38 -25.51
CA ALA A 243 -3.08 2.63 -26.75
C ALA A 243 -2.46 1.24 -26.49
N GLY A 244 -1.42 1.17 -25.66
CA GLY A 244 -0.81 -0.11 -25.26
C GLY A 244 -1.77 -1.05 -24.54
N ALA A 245 -2.64 -0.50 -23.67
CA ALA A 245 -3.66 -1.28 -22.99
C ALA A 245 -4.74 -1.81 -23.96
N GLU A 246 -5.14 -1.02 -24.96
CA GLU A 246 -6.06 -1.46 -26.02
C GLU A 246 -5.46 -2.57 -26.89
N GLU A 247 -4.20 -2.42 -27.32
CA GLU A 247 -3.48 -3.45 -28.08
C GLU A 247 -3.35 -4.75 -27.28
N LEU A 248 -3.01 -4.64 -25.99
CA LEU A 248 -2.97 -5.79 -25.09
C LEU A 248 -4.35 -6.45 -24.99
N ALA A 249 -5.42 -5.67 -24.83
CA ALA A 249 -6.78 -6.20 -24.71
C ALA A 249 -7.23 -6.98 -25.96
N VAL A 250 -6.87 -6.47 -27.15
CA VAL A 250 -7.10 -7.17 -28.41
C VAL A 250 -6.32 -8.48 -28.47
N ALA A 251 -5.02 -8.45 -28.13
CA ALA A 251 -4.18 -9.64 -28.14
C ALA A 251 -4.68 -10.72 -27.16
N VAL A 252 -5.03 -10.33 -25.94
CA VAL A 252 -5.59 -11.24 -24.92
C VAL A 252 -6.89 -11.86 -25.41
N SER A 253 -7.80 -11.05 -25.99
CA SER A 253 -9.06 -11.53 -26.56
C SER A 253 -8.87 -12.46 -27.76
N GLY A 254 -7.78 -12.27 -28.52
CA GLY A 254 -7.34 -13.15 -29.60
C GLY A 254 -6.63 -14.42 -29.14
N GLY A 255 -6.57 -14.70 -27.84
CA GLY A 255 -5.97 -15.92 -27.29
C GLY A 255 -4.47 -15.84 -27.01
N ALA A 256 -3.87 -14.64 -26.95
CA ALA A 256 -2.43 -14.47 -26.68
C ALA A 256 -1.98 -15.14 -25.36
N LEU A 257 -2.85 -15.22 -24.36
CA LEU A 257 -2.55 -15.82 -23.07
C LEU A 257 -2.73 -17.35 -23.03
N ALA A 258 -3.29 -17.96 -24.08
CA ALA A 258 -3.40 -19.42 -24.16
C ALA A 258 -2.08 -20.10 -24.56
N LEU A 259 -1.07 -19.31 -24.97
CA LEU A 259 0.19 -19.79 -25.52
C LEU A 259 1.33 -19.62 -24.50
N ARG A 260 2.12 -20.68 -24.28
CA ARG A 260 3.30 -20.66 -23.40
C ARG A 260 4.38 -19.70 -23.93
N SER A 261 5.27 -19.23 -23.06
CA SER A 261 6.29 -18.19 -23.33
C SER A 261 7.01 -18.24 -24.69
N ARG A 262 7.33 -19.41 -25.25
CA ARG A 262 7.97 -19.53 -26.58
C ARG A 262 7.06 -19.30 -27.80
N ARG A 263 5.74 -19.24 -27.61
CA ARG A 263 4.73 -19.02 -28.67
C ARG A 263 3.81 -17.82 -28.37
N CYS A 264 4.06 -17.12 -27.28
CA CYS A 264 3.27 -15.98 -26.88
C CYS A 264 3.53 -14.81 -27.85
N PRO A 265 2.49 -14.19 -28.41
CA PRO A 265 2.64 -13.11 -29.39
C PRO A 265 2.91 -11.73 -28.75
N LEU A 266 2.96 -11.67 -27.42
CA LEU A 266 3.28 -10.45 -26.68
C LEU A 266 4.80 -10.30 -26.50
N PRO A 267 5.29 -9.08 -26.17
CA PRO A 267 6.65 -8.91 -25.69
C PRO A 267 6.96 -9.90 -24.56
N ALA A 268 8.19 -10.43 -24.52
CA ALA A 268 8.57 -11.49 -23.59
C ALA A 268 8.27 -11.16 -22.11
N ALA A 269 8.40 -9.89 -21.72
CA ALA A 269 8.08 -9.40 -20.37
C ALA A 269 6.58 -9.45 -20.01
N LEU A 270 5.70 -9.48 -21.02
CA LEU A 270 4.25 -9.55 -20.87
C LEU A 270 3.70 -10.97 -21.08
N CYS A 271 4.55 -11.94 -21.43
CA CYS A 271 4.13 -13.32 -21.62
C CYS A 271 3.99 -14.04 -20.29
N PRO A 272 2.83 -14.65 -19.99
CA PRO A 272 2.66 -15.37 -18.74
C PRO A 272 3.49 -16.67 -18.72
N CYS A 273 3.89 -17.09 -17.52
CA CYS A 273 4.63 -18.34 -17.31
C CYS A 273 3.78 -19.59 -17.63
N THR A 274 2.46 -19.47 -17.47
CA THR A 274 1.45 -20.51 -17.71
C THR A 274 0.34 -19.99 -18.61
N SER A 275 -0.41 -20.88 -19.24
CA SER A 275 -1.64 -20.50 -19.95
C SER A 275 -2.64 -19.85 -18.99
N ALA A 276 -3.30 -18.78 -19.42
CA ALA A 276 -4.49 -18.26 -18.76
C ALA A 276 -5.71 -18.95 -19.37
N GLU A 277 -6.40 -19.77 -18.58
CA GLU A 277 -7.48 -20.65 -19.06
C GLU A 277 -8.85 -20.19 -18.59
N THR A 278 -8.88 -19.40 -17.51
CA THR A 278 -10.10 -18.91 -16.88
C THR A 278 -10.18 -17.39 -16.93
N ARG A 279 -11.40 -16.88 -16.68
CA ARG A 279 -11.63 -15.44 -16.46
C ARG A 279 -10.84 -14.92 -15.25
N LEU A 280 -10.60 -15.76 -14.25
CA LEU A 280 -9.79 -15.39 -13.08
C LEU A 280 -8.31 -15.27 -13.43
N ASP A 281 -7.78 -16.15 -14.27
CA ASP A 281 -6.39 -16.06 -14.75
C ASP A 281 -6.18 -14.78 -15.55
N THR A 282 -7.14 -14.45 -16.42
CA THR A 282 -7.13 -13.22 -17.21
C THR A 282 -7.21 -11.98 -16.30
N ALA A 283 -8.06 -12.01 -15.28
CA ALA A 283 -8.17 -10.92 -14.31
C ALA A 283 -6.88 -10.74 -13.48
N ALA A 284 -6.27 -11.85 -13.04
CA ALA A 284 -5.00 -11.83 -12.32
C ALA A 284 -3.87 -11.29 -13.19
N TYR A 285 -3.83 -11.67 -14.47
CA TYR A 285 -2.88 -11.14 -15.44
C TYR A 285 -3.02 -9.63 -15.63
N TYR A 286 -4.23 -9.11 -15.86
CA TYR A 286 -4.41 -7.66 -15.95
C TYR A 286 -4.08 -6.94 -14.65
N SER A 287 -4.40 -7.55 -13.51
CA SER A 287 -4.10 -6.98 -12.20
C SER A 287 -2.59 -6.85 -11.97
N SER A 288 -1.78 -7.82 -12.42
CA SER A 288 -0.32 -7.77 -12.23
C SER A 288 0.34 -6.66 -13.04
N ILE A 289 -0.19 -6.35 -14.24
CA ILE A 289 0.26 -5.25 -15.08
C ILE A 289 -0.18 -3.91 -14.48
N LEU A 290 -1.48 -3.78 -14.17
CA LEU A 290 -2.02 -2.55 -13.61
C LEU A 290 -1.35 -2.17 -12.29
N ALA A 291 -1.00 -3.16 -11.45
CA ALA A 291 -0.33 -2.95 -10.17
C ALA A 291 0.99 -2.17 -10.29
N GLN A 292 1.71 -2.29 -11.41
CA GLN A 292 2.96 -1.55 -11.61
C GLN A 292 2.72 -0.04 -11.66
N PHE A 293 1.69 0.39 -12.39
CA PHE A 293 1.31 1.80 -12.50
C PHE A 293 0.64 2.32 -11.23
N GLN A 294 -0.17 1.49 -10.57
CA GLN A 294 -0.80 1.82 -9.30
C GLN A 294 0.23 2.13 -8.22
N SER A 295 1.28 1.31 -8.12
CA SER A 295 2.38 1.52 -7.16
C SER A 295 3.09 2.84 -7.39
N VAL A 296 3.44 3.15 -8.65
CA VAL A 296 4.12 4.41 -9.03
C VAL A 296 3.25 5.63 -8.69
N ALA A 297 1.95 5.57 -8.99
CA ALA A 297 1.03 6.66 -8.65
C ALA A 297 0.86 6.82 -7.13
N GLN A 298 0.78 5.70 -6.39
CA GLN A 298 0.57 5.71 -4.94
C GLN A 298 1.79 6.23 -4.15
N PHE A 299 2.98 5.83 -4.57
CA PHE A 299 4.24 6.13 -3.90
C PHE A 299 5.09 7.15 -4.68
N ASN A 300 4.45 7.99 -5.51
CA ASN A 300 5.13 8.96 -6.34
C ASN A 300 6.07 9.84 -5.51
N GLN A 301 7.34 9.95 -5.94
CA GLN A 301 8.40 10.70 -5.26
C GLN A 301 8.69 10.24 -3.82
N GLN A 302 8.26 9.04 -3.43
CA GLN A 302 8.62 8.43 -2.15
C GLN A 302 9.78 7.45 -2.32
N GLY A 303 10.95 7.81 -1.78
CA GLY A 303 12.12 6.93 -1.77
C GLY A 303 12.92 6.99 -3.08
N ARG A 304 13.49 5.85 -3.50
CA ARG A 304 14.37 5.72 -4.68
C ARG A 304 13.76 4.85 -5.78
N PHE A 305 12.44 4.72 -5.81
CA PHE A 305 11.73 3.95 -6.82
C PHE A 305 11.35 4.84 -8.01
N PRO A 306 11.12 4.25 -9.20
CA PRO A 306 10.61 5.00 -10.34
C PRO A 306 9.34 5.76 -9.97
N ASP A 307 9.29 7.03 -10.34
CA ASP A 307 8.13 7.89 -10.13
C ASP A 307 7.34 8.11 -11.44
N VAL A 308 6.31 8.96 -11.40
CA VAL A 308 5.47 9.23 -12.57
C VAL A 308 6.29 9.84 -13.72
N ALA A 309 7.29 10.68 -13.43
CA ALA A 309 8.14 11.28 -14.44
C ALA A 309 8.98 10.21 -15.14
N ASP A 310 9.62 9.33 -14.37
CA ASP A 310 10.43 8.22 -14.89
C ASP A 310 9.61 7.30 -15.81
N VAL A 311 8.42 6.92 -15.37
CA VAL A 311 7.52 6.06 -16.16
C VAL A 311 7.11 6.75 -17.46
N CYS A 312 6.77 8.03 -17.40
CA CYS A 312 6.34 8.76 -18.59
C CYS A 312 7.48 9.01 -19.58
N GLU A 313 8.70 9.28 -19.11
CA GLU A 313 9.88 9.42 -19.96
C GLU A 313 10.16 8.12 -20.73
N VAL A 314 10.20 6.98 -20.03
CA VAL A 314 10.44 5.66 -20.64
C VAL A 314 9.34 5.33 -21.65
N THR A 315 8.09 5.58 -21.27
CA THR A 315 6.92 5.28 -22.11
C THR A 315 6.95 6.07 -23.41
N LEU A 316 7.15 7.39 -23.33
CA LEU A 316 7.19 8.26 -24.50
C LEU A 316 8.39 7.97 -25.40
N SER A 317 9.54 7.69 -24.79
CA SER A 317 10.75 7.31 -25.53
C SER A 317 10.52 6.01 -26.30
N ALA A 318 10.04 4.96 -25.64
CA ALA A 318 9.76 3.68 -26.27
C ALA A 318 8.74 3.80 -27.41
N TRP A 319 7.71 4.63 -27.23
CA TRP A 319 6.71 4.90 -28.27
C TRP A 319 7.32 5.57 -29.50
N LYS A 320 8.16 6.59 -29.29
CA LYS A 320 8.85 7.27 -30.39
C LYS A 320 9.72 6.30 -31.18
N TRP A 321 10.49 5.45 -30.49
CA TRP A 321 11.31 4.41 -31.12
C TRP A 321 10.48 3.44 -31.96
N ARG A 322 9.28 3.06 -31.50
CA ARG A 322 8.36 2.21 -32.27
C ARG A 322 7.93 2.90 -33.57
N LEU A 323 7.47 4.15 -33.49
CA LEU A 323 7.05 4.91 -34.68
C LEU A 323 8.19 5.03 -35.69
N GLU A 324 9.42 5.28 -35.23
CA GLU A 324 10.61 5.35 -36.09
C GLU A 324 11.00 4.00 -36.73
N LEU A 325 10.59 2.87 -36.15
CA LEU A 325 10.77 1.54 -36.75
C LEU A 325 9.69 1.26 -37.80
N ASP A 326 8.44 1.63 -37.50
CA ASP A 326 7.30 1.44 -38.40
C ASP A 326 7.40 2.33 -39.66
N ASP A 327 8.01 3.52 -39.55
CA ASP A 327 8.23 4.46 -40.67
C ASP A 327 9.43 4.07 -41.57
N LYS A 328 10.24 3.07 -41.21
CA LYS A 328 11.32 2.61 -42.09
C LYS A 328 10.73 1.72 -43.18
N PRO A 329 10.90 2.06 -44.48
CA PRO A 329 10.49 1.16 -45.55
C PRO A 329 11.18 -0.19 -45.33
N ALA A 330 10.40 -1.28 -45.38
CA ALA A 330 10.90 -2.63 -45.27
C ALA A 330 12.11 -2.75 -46.21
N ARG A 331 13.32 -2.88 -45.64
CA ARG A 331 14.52 -3.11 -46.45
C ARG A 331 14.25 -4.40 -47.21
N LEU A 332 13.97 -4.25 -48.51
CA LEU A 332 13.92 -5.37 -49.45
C LEU A 332 15.14 -6.24 -49.14
N ALA A 333 14.90 -7.46 -48.69
CA ALA A 333 15.95 -8.45 -48.61
C ALA A 333 16.61 -8.49 -50.00
N PRO A 334 17.95 -8.44 -50.11
CA PRO A 334 18.59 -8.45 -51.41
C PRO A 334 18.13 -9.70 -52.16
N ASN A 335 17.59 -9.49 -53.37
CA ASN A 335 17.13 -10.54 -54.26
C ASN A 335 18.22 -11.61 -54.38
N ARG A 336 17.81 -12.89 -54.37
CA ARG A 336 18.72 -14.05 -54.51
C ARG A 336 19.59 -14.00 -55.77
N GLU A 337 19.24 -13.17 -56.75
CA GLU A 337 19.99 -12.99 -58.00
C GLU A 337 21.31 -12.22 -57.83
N ASP A 338 21.42 -11.30 -56.85
CA ASP A 338 22.65 -10.54 -56.60
C ASP A 338 23.78 -11.38 -55.98
N ARG A 339 23.47 -12.56 -55.42
CA ARG A 339 24.49 -13.50 -54.92
C ARG A 339 25.08 -14.37 -56.03
N ALA A 340 24.40 -14.55 -57.15
CA ALA A 340 24.92 -15.34 -58.28
C ALA A 340 26.00 -14.56 -59.05
N ALA A 341 25.81 -13.25 -59.24
CA ALA A 341 26.74 -12.41 -59.99
C ALA A 341 28.11 -12.18 -59.29
N ARG A 342 28.21 -12.42 -57.96
CA ARG A 342 29.48 -12.35 -57.22
C ARG A 342 30.27 -13.66 -57.17
N ALA A 343 29.67 -14.78 -57.58
CA ALA A 343 30.34 -16.09 -57.53
C ALA A 343 31.13 -16.44 -58.81
N GLU A 344 30.90 -15.75 -59.93
CA GLU A 344 31.57 -16.04 -61.21
C GLU A 344 32.86 -15.24 -61.47
N GLY A 345 33.29 -14.37 -60.53
CA GLY A 345 34.42 -13.46 -60.72
C GLY A 345 35.79 -13.91 -60.17
N GLN A 346 35.91 -15.07 -59.53
CA GLN A 346 37.18 -15.50 -58.91
C GLN A 346 37.49 -16.97 -59.20
N GLN A 347 38.00 -17.22 -60.41
CA GLN A 347 38.85 -18.38 -60.70
C GLN A 347 40.19 -17.87 -61.23
N GLN A 348 41.22 -17.96 -60.39
CA GLN A 348 42.61 -18.10 -60.82
C GLN A 348 43.30 -19.16 -59.96
N PRO A 349 44.29 -19.88 -60.51
CA PRO A 349 44.58 -21.27 -60.14
C PRO A 349 45.58 -21.41 -59.00
N LEU A 350 45.48 -22.58 -58.37
CA LEU A 350 46.39 -23.15 -57.37
C LEU A 350 47.86 -23.14 -57.82
N ASP A 351 48.74 -22.77 -56.90
CA ASP A 351 50.13 -23.23 -56.92
C ASP A 351 50.46 -23.95 -55.60
N LEU A 352 51.09 -25.11 -55.75
CA LEU A 352 51.42 -26.10 -54.73
C LEU A 352 52.92 -26.02 -54.44
N ALA A 353 53.34 -25.82 -53.19
CA ALA A 353 54.56 -26.43 -52.66
C ALA A 353 54.75 -26.16 -51.15
N GLN A 354 54.85 -27.28 -50.40
CA GLN A 354 55.89 -27.61 -49.39
C GLN A 354 56.10 -26.62 -48.22
N GLY A 355 56.05 -26.99 -46.94
CA GLY A 355 56.38 -28.25 -46.30
C GLY A 355 57.42 -27.99 -45.20
N HIS A 356 57.17 -28.58 -44.03
CA HIS A 356 58.12 -28.94 -42.96
C HIS A 356 58.28 -28.07 -41.69
N VAL A 357 57.93 -28.79 -40.60
CA VAL A 357 58.21 -28.72 -39.14
C VAL A 357 57.52 -27.65 -38.32
#